data_AF-V6S0K3-F1
#
_entry.id   AF-V6S0K3-F1
#
_cell.length_a   1.000
_cell.length_b   1.000
_cell.length_c   1.000
_cell.angle_alpha   90.00
_cell.angle_beta   90.00
_cell.angle_gamma   90.00
#
_symmetry.space_group_name_H-M   'P 1'
#
loop_
_entity.id
_entity.type
_entity.pdbx_description
1 polymer ?
#
loop_
_entity_poly.entity_id
_entity_poly.type
_entity_poly.pdbx_seq_one_letter_code
_entity_poly.pdbx_strand_id
1 'polypeptide(L)'
;MKKTITLLFILISTFAFSQDFFVYKISKPYCIFNFMETATNGNGTSSYFKKYIEDKTQNNLNFKNLCEEYAKINLSYNYKRFEFPDERRPNRSTYDLISINAINSKNLNEFKKSTIGILPIVEYQKLFKILSEVEKIYDDIIWNDYEKKLTNQKNNLTTFKKSNVEIFNRFNKFYNSTWTNEIPFQIALYPIPGKKGSTTATPHGNSLCIGVLTDDIDYTGRNGVILHEMCHVLYDEQSKEFQKQLVSYFAENKSQYSKFANAYFDEALATTLGNGWAYKNINGKIDDREWYNDTYIEGFARGIYPLVENYLNENKQIDKNFIDKSIEIFGLKFPNAIADYSILLNKLYLYYDNEDESEITIPLRKYFRLSNVNSSSPILHPYSIENLNEGSGNQLIIINENQKSTLDKLKEIYPELSEANFENKPLNLSFFDNKENAVIILIVNNKMEFENLIEQMNKEKYFDKTKIKQN
;
A
#
# COMPACT_ATOMS: atom_id res chain seq x y z
N MET A 1 -6.50 6.09 -64.29
CA MET A 1 -7.50 5.54 -63.34
C MET A 1 -6.95 4.45 -62.41
N LYS A 2 -6.12 3.49 -62.85
CA LYS A 2 -5.58 2.44 -61.95
C LYS A 2 -4.63 2.92 -60.85
N LYS A 3 -3.84 4.00 -61.07
CA LYS A 3 -2.91 4.53 -60.05
C LYS A 3 -3.58 5.37 -58.94
N THR A 4 -4.75 5.94 -59.20
CA THR A 4 -5.46 6.79 -58.23
C THR A 4 -6.25 5.96 -57.22
N ILE A 5 -6.66 4.73 -57.59
CA ILE A 5 -7.40 3.81 -56.71
C ILE A 5 -6.45 3.12 -55.71
N THR A 6 -5.20 2.87 -56.09
CA THR A 6 -4.20 2.27 -55.19
C THR A 6 -3.78 3.21 -54.05
N LEU A 7 -3.75 4.53 -54.30
CA LEU A 7 -3.42 5.52 -53.27
C LEU A 7 -4.55 5.67 -52.23
N LEU A 8 -5.82 5.48 -52.65
CA LEU A 8 -6.97 5.54 -51.75
C LEU A 8 -7.05 4.32 -50.82
N PHE A 9 -6.62 3.14 -51.27
CA PHE A 9 -6.58 1.93 -50.45
C PHE A 9 -5.48 1.95 -49.38
N ILE A 10 -4.36 2.65 -49.61
CA ILE A 10 -3.28 2.82 -48.61
C ILE A 10 -3.67 3.83 -47.51
N LEU A 11 -4.57 4.78 -47.82
CA LEU A 11 -5.09 5.76 -46.85
C LEU A 11 -6.25 5.23 -46.00
N ILE A 12 -6.93 4.17 -46.42
CA ILE A 12 -8.04 3.56 -45.67
C ILE A 12 -7.52 2.43 -44.74
N SER A 13 -6.33 1.87 -44.99
CA SER A 13 -5.74 0.84 -44.12
C SER A 13 -5.02 1.38 -42.88
N THR A 14 -4.99 2.70 -42.65
CA THR A 14 -4.40 3.31 -41.44
C THR A 14 -5.45 3.78 -40.42
N PHE A 15 -6.71 3.34 -40.52
CA PHE A 15 -7.56 3.28 -39.33
C PHE A 15 -7.12 2.08 -38.49
N ALA A 16 -5.89 2.13 -37.99
CA ALA A 16 -5.54 1.38 -36.81
C ALA A 16 -6.53 1.85 -35.74
N PHE A 17 -7.47 0.97 -35.36
CA PHE A 17 -8.25 1.16 -34.15
C PHE A 17 -7.23 1.22 -33.02
N SER A 18 -6.78 2.44 -32.68
CA SER A 18 -5.95 2.66 -31.51
C SER A 18 -6.75 2.12 -30.34
N GLN A 19 -6.29 1.01 -29.76
CA GLN A 19 -6.89 0.47 -28.56
C GLN A 19 -6.91 1.57 -27.51
N ASP A 20 -8.03 1.65 -26.80
CA ASP A 20 -8.14 2.59 -25.71
C ASP A 20 -7.22 2.14 -24.57
N PHE A 21 -6.14 2.88 -24.31
CA PHE A 21 -5.13 2.51 -23.32
C PHE A 21 -5.58 2.85 -21.90
N PHE A 22 -6.06 4.08 -21.67
CA PHE A 22 -6.42 4.59 -20.35
C PHE A 22 -7.94 4.59 -20.20
N VAL A 23 -8.49 3.55 -19.56
CA VAL A 23 -9.90 3.19 -19.64
C VAL A 23 -10.62 3.42 -18.32
N TYR A 24 -11.49 4.44 -18.26
CA TYR A 24 -12.37 4.69 -17.12
C TYR A 24 -13.67 3.90 -17.26
N LYS A 25 -14.03 3.14 -16.23
CA LYS A 25 -15.22 2.27 -16.25
C LYS A 25 -15.91 2.17 -14.90
N ILE A 26 -17.16 1.75 -14.96
CA ILE A 26 -17.96 1.33 -13.81
C ILE A 26 -18.35 -0.12 -14.09
N SER A 27 -18.04 -1.02 -13.17
CA SER A 27 -18.48 -2.42 -13.21
C SER A 27 -19.41 -2.68 -12.04
N LYS A 28 -20.68 -2.94 -12.33
CA LYS A 28 -21.66 -3.31 -11.29
C LYS A 28 -21.23 -4.60 -10.55
N PRO A 29 -20.74 -5.66 -11.23
CA PRO A 29 -20.18 -6.84 -10.53
C PRO A 29 -19.08 -6.48 -9.54
N TYR A 30 -18.13 -5.62 -9.93
CA TYR A 30 -17.09 -5.18 -9.01
C TYR A 30 -17.65 -4.34 -7.86
N CYS A 31 -18.62 -3.47 -8.11
CA CYS A 31 -19.23 -2.68 -7.03
C CYS A 31 -19.95 -3.56 -5.99
N ILE A 32 -20.67 -4.61 -6.43
CA ILE A 32 -21.32 -5.58 -5.53
C ILE A 32 -20.26 -6.37 -4.74
N PHE A 33 -19.19 -6.82 -5.41
CA PHE A 33 -18.08 -7.51 -4.77
C PHE A 33 -17.40 -6.63 -3.71
N ASN A 34 -17.06 -5.37 -4.07
CA ASN A 34 -16.46 -4.40 -3.15
C ASN A 34 -17.40 -4.00 -2.01
N PHE A 35 -18.72 -3.97 -2.24
CA PHE A 35 -19.70 -3.74 -1.18
C PHE A 35 -19.65 -4.85 -0.12
N MET A 36 -19.55 -6.11 -0.53
CA MET A 36 -19.38 -7.23 0.40
C MET A 36 -18.03 -7.18 1.12
N GLU A 37 -16.94 -6.95 0.39
CA GLU A 37 -15.63 -6.75 0.99
C GLU A 37 -15.67 -5.64 2.06
N THR A 38 -16.29 -4.51 1.75
CA THR A 38 -16.39 -3.38 2.68
C THR A 38 -17.23 -3.74 3.90
N ALA A 39 -18.37 -4.41 3.70
CA ALA A 39 -19.26 -4.83 4.79
C ALA A 39 -18.59 -5.83 5.75
N THR A 40 -17.69 -6.67 5.25
CA THR A 40 -16.97 -7.69 6.04
C THR A 40 -15.56 -7.28 6.45
N ASN A 41 -15.19 -6.01 6.31
CA ASN A 41 -13.86 -5.50 6.67
C ASN A 41 -12.71 -6.16 5.88
N GLY A 42 -12.96 -6.45 4.61
CA GLY A 42 -12.01 -6.97 3.63
C GLY A 42 -10.96 -5.93 3.20
N ASN A 43 -10.10 -6.37 2.28
CA ASN A 43 -8.88 -5.64 1.93
C ASN A 43 -9.16 -4.37 1.13
N GLY A 44 -8.44 -3.28 1.44
CA GLY A 44 -8.50 -2.04 0.66
C GLY A 44 -9.85 -1.31 0.72
N THR A 45 -10.59 -1.47 1.82
CA THR A 45 -11.96 -0.93 1.98
C THR A 45 -11.99 0.40 2.74
N SER A 46 -12.99 1.23 2.46
CA SER A 46 -13.16 2.52 3.13
C SER A 46 -13.90 2.33 4.45
N SER A 47 -13.30 2.77 5.56
CA SER A 47 -13.94 2.79 6.87
C SER A 47 -15.20 3.65 6.91
N TYR A 48 -15.22 4.75 6.15
CA TYR A 48 -16.40 5.59 6.00
C TYR A 48 -17.50 4.88 5.21
N PHE A 49 -17.15 4.18 4.12
CA PHE A 49 -18.11 3.41 3.36
C PHE A 49 -18.70 2.26 4.19
N LYS A 50 -17.87 1.55 4.95
CA LYS A 50 -18.31 0.52 5.89
C LYS A 50 -19.35 1.04 6.87
N LYS A 51 -19.06 2.16 7.53
CA LYS A 51 -20.01 2.80 8.44
C LYS A 51 -21.33 3.14 7.75
N TYR A 52 -21.28 3.66 6.53
CA TYR A 52 -22.49 3.93 5.75
C TYR A 52 -23.31 2.66 5.50
N ILE A 53 -22.66 1.54 5.15
CA ILE A 53 -23.33 0.24 4.95
C ILE A 53 -23.98 -0.20 6.26
N GLU A 54 -23.23 -0.22 7.36
CA GLU A 54 -23.70 -0.62 8.70
C GLU A 54 -24.95 0.17 9.12
N ASP A 55 -24.92 1.50 8.99
CA ASP A 55 -26.04 2.39 9.35
C ASP A 55 -27.31 2.05 8.54
N LYS A 56 -27.15 1.66 7.28
CA LYS A 56 -28.26 1.31 6.37
C LYS A 56 -28.75 -0.12 6.53
N THR A 57 -27.92 -1.03 7.05
CA THR A 57 -28.23 -2.45 7.15
C THR A 57 -28.35 -3.00 8.56
N GLN A 58 -28.22 -2.17 9.60
CA GLN A 58 -28.20 -2.60 11.01
C GLN A 58 -29.36 -3.53 11.41
N ASN A 59 -30.55 -3.35 10.82
CA ASN A 59 -31.74 -4.15 11.12
C ASN A 59 -32.03 -5.25 10.07
N ASN A 60 -31.16 -5.43 9.08
CA ASN A 60 -31.33 -6.43 8.03
C ASN A 60 -30.63 -7.73 8.42
N LEU A 61 -31.36 -8.61 9.10
CA LEU A 61 -30.84 -9.91 9.56
C LEU A 61 -30.36 -10.79 8.40
N ASN A 62 -31.06 -10.74 7.26
CA ASN A 62 -30.64 -11.49 6.07
C ASN A 62 -29.26 -11.02 5.57
N PHE A 63 -29.04 -9.70 5.48
CA PHE A 63 -27.76 -9.14 5.10
C PHE A 63 -26.64 -9.52 6.07
N LYS A 64 -26.93 -9.50 7.37
CA LYS A 64 -25.96 -9.90 8.39
C LYS A 64 -25.51 -11.36 8.22
N ASN A 65 -26.46 -12.27 7.99
CA ASN A 65 -26.16 -13.67 7.70
C ASN A 65 -25.33 -13.83 6.41
N LEU A 66 -25.62 -13.05 5.36
CA LEU A 66 -24.83 -13.05 4.12
C LEU A 66 -23.39 -12.58 4.36
N CYS A 67 -23.19 -11.56 5.21
CA CYS A 67 -21.86 -11.09 5.60
C CYS A 67 -21.09 -12.15 6.38
N GLU A 68 -21.73 -12.81 7.35
CA GLU A 68 -21.11 -13.90 8.14
C GLU A 68 -20.70 -15.08 7.25
N GLU A 69 -21.53 -15.45 6.27
CA GLU A 69 -21.22 -16.52 5.33
C GLU A 69 -20.15 -16.14 4.31
N TYR A 70 -20.11 -14.87 3.89
CA TYR A 70 -19.10 -14.32 2.99
C TYR A 70 -17.72 -14.26 3.66
N ALA A 71 -17.65 -13.82 4.92
CA ALA A 71 -16.40 -13.72 5.68
C ALA A 71 -15.70 -15.07 5.87
N LYS A 72 -16.41 -16.18 5.70
CA LYS A 72 -15.85 -17.55 5.75
C LYS A 72 -15.22 -17.99 4.42
N ILE A 73 -15.45 -17.27 3.33
CA ILE A 73 -14.93 -17.62 2.01
C ILE A 73 -13.47 -17.18 1.93
N ASN A 74 -12.56 -18.15 1.71
CA ASN A 74 -11.17 -17.79 1.41
C ASN A 74 -11.05 -17.33 -0.05
N LEU A 75 -10.86 -16.03 -0.25
CA LEU A 75 -10.65 -15.42 -1.56
C LEU A 75 -9.17 -15.30 -1.96
N SER A 76 -8.24 -15.53 -1.03
CA SER A 76 -6.83 -15.21 -1.19
C SER A 76 -5.91 -16.41 -0.97
N TYR A 77 -5.60 -17.10 -2.06
CA TYR A 77 -4.49 -18.03 -2.15
C TYR A 77 -3.28 -17.28 -2.72
N ASN A 78 -2.24 -17.12 -1.91
CA ASN A 78 -1.05 -16.36 -2.26
C ASN A 78 -0.03 -17.24 -2.99
N TYR A 79 0.66 -16.65 -3.97
CA TYR A 79 1.79 -17.27 -4.66
C TYR A 79 2.93 -16.26 -4.84
N LYS A 80 4.17 -16.75 -4.79
CA LYS A 80 5.39 -15.96 -4.91
C LYS A 80 6.01 -16.14 -6.29
N ARG A 81 6.43 -15.03 -6.92
CA ARG A 81 7.25 -15.03 -8.14
C ARG A 81 8.73 -15.04 -7.75
N PHE A 82 9.33 -16.22 -7.66
CA PHE A 82 10.68 -16.43 -7.09
C PHE A 82 11.82 -15.80 -7.89
N GLU A 83 11.59 -15.40 -9.14
CA GLU A 83 12.58 -14.74 -9.98
C GLU A 83 12.81 -13.26 -9.60
N PHE A 84 11.90 -12.66 -8.84
CA PHE A 84 11.96 -11.29 -8.35
C PHE A 84 12.60 -11.21 -6.94
N PRO A 85 13.21 -10.07 -6.56
CA PRO A 85 13.82 -9.90 -5.24
C PRO A 85 12.77 -9.88 -4.12
N ASP A 86 13.17 -10.33 -2.93
CA ASP A 86 12.29 -10.41 -1.76
C ASP A 86 12.00 -9.03 -1.14
N GLU A 87 12.89 -8.05 -1.37
CA GLU A 87 12.73 -6.66 -0.97
C GLU A 87 11.66 -5.91 -1.79
N ARG A 88 11.10 -6.56 -2.82
CA ARG A 88 10.05 -6.03 -3.72
C ARG A 88 8.68 -6.56 -3.33
N ARG A 89 7.69 -6.49 -4.24
CA ARG A 89 6.36 -7.08 -4.10
C ARG A 89 6.22 -8.34 -5.00
N PRO A 90 6.94 -9.45 -4.71
CA PRO A 90 6.92 -10.64 -5.56
C PRO A 90 5.62 -11.44 -5.44
N ASN A 91 4.85 -11.23 -4.36
CA ASN A 91 3.63 -11.97 -4.07
C ASN A 91 2.43 -11.42 -4.85
N ARG A 92 1.55 -12.34 -5.26
CA ARG A 92 0.25 -12.07 -5.86
C ARG A 92 -0.76 -13.07 -5.29
N SER A 93 -2.04 -12.82 -5.53
CA SER A 93 -3.12 -13.62 -4.94
C SER A 93 -4.22 -13.95 -5.95
N THR A 94 -5.01 -14.99 -5.65
CA THR A 94 -6.27 -15.23 -6.36
C THR A 94 -7.26 -14.07 -6.23
N TYR A 95 -7.16 -13.27 -5.17
CA TYR A 95 -7.99 -12.09 -4.98
C TYR A 95 -7.79 -11.05 -6.09
N ASP A 96 -6.55 -10.86 -6.54
CA ASP A 96 -6.22 -9.98 -7.66
C ASP A 96 -6.93 -10.45 -8.94
N LEU A 97 -6.88 -11.76 -9.22
CA LEU A 97 -7.53 -12.35 -10.39
C LEU A 97 -9.06 -12.24 -10.32
N ILE A 98 -9.65 -12.46 -9.15
CA ILE A 98 -11.10 -12.29 -8.94
C ILE A 98 -11.49 -10.84 -9.19
N SER A 99 -10.75 -9.88 -8.61
CA SER A 99 -11.02 -8.45 -8.78
C SER A 99 -10.93 -8.01 -10.24
N ILE A 100 -9.87 -8.43 -10.96
CA ILE A 100 -9.72 -8.17 -12.40
C ILE A 100 -10.91 -8.72 -13.19
N ASN A 101 -11.37 -9.93 -12.90
CA ASN A 101 -12.52 -10.53 -13.58
C ASN A 101 -13.84 -9.83 -13.25
N ALA A 102 -14.04 -9.39 -12.00
CA ALA A 102 -15.23 -8.64 -11.62
C ALA A 102 -15.28 -7.30 -12.37
N ILE A 103 -14.14 -6.61 -12.48
CA ILE A 103 -14.01 -5.36 -13.23
C ILE A 103 -14.33 -5.58 -14.71
N ASN A 104 -13.85 -6.66 -15.33
CA ASN A 104 -14.03 -6.93 -16.75
C ASN A 104 -15.40 -7.51 -17.13
N SER A 105 -16.20 -7.94 -16.16
CA SER A 105 -17.50 -8.54 -16.40
C SER A 105 -18.62 -7.51 -16.49
N LYS A 106 -19.58 -7.74 -17.40
CA LYS A 106 -20.76 -6.86 -17.55
C LYS A 106 -21.83 -7.12 -16.50
N ASN A 107 -21.91 -8.35 -16.00
CA ASN A 107 -22.90 -8.79 -15.01
C ASN A 107 -22.36 -9.97 -14.17
N LEU A 108 -23.07 -10.34 -13.11
CA LEU A 108 -22.64 -11.41 -12.19
C LEU A 108 -22.52 -12.78 -12.88
N ASN A 109 -23.27 -13.05 -13.96
CA ASN A 109 -23.17 -14.32 -14.68
C ASN A 109 -21.89 -14.42 -15.52
N GLU A 110 -21.47 -13.32 -16.15
CA GLU A 110 -20.17 -13.25 -16.82
C GLU A 110 -19.02 -13.32 -15.80
N PHE A 111 -19.17 -12.64 -14.67
CA PHE A 111 -18.21 -12.71 -13.57
C PHE A 111 -18.06 -14.14 -13.03
N LYS A 112 -19.19 -14.82 -12.85
CA LYS A 112 -19.25 -16.24 -12.50
C LYS A 112 -18.46 -17.09 -13.50
N LYS A 113 -18.73 -16.97 -14.79
CA LYS A 113 -18.05 -17.77 -15.82
C LYS A 113 -16.55 -17.50 -15.91
N SER A 114 -16.14 -16.24 -15.80
CA SER A 114 -14.73 -15.82 -15.95
C SER A 114 -13.83 -16.20 -14.76
N THR A 115 -14.41 -16.58 -13.63
CA THR A 115 -13.67 -16.97 -12.41
C THR A 115 -13.65 -18.48 -12.14
N ILE A 116 -14.19 -19.28 -13.07
CA ILE A 116 -14.15 -20.75 -12.97
C ILE A 116 -12.69 -21.22 -12.87
N GLY A 117 -12.39 -22.01 -11.84
CA GLY A 117 -11.06 -22.59 -11.62
C GLY A 117 -10.11 -21.73 -10.77
N ILE A 118 -10.50 -20.51 -10.38
CA ILE A 118 -9.70 -19.67 -9.48
C ILE A 118 -9.84 -20.12 -8.01
N LEU A 119 -11.06 -20.44 -7.59
CA LEU A 119 -11.40 -20.89 -6.23
C LEU A 119 -11.81 -22.37 -6.23
N PRO A 120 -11.68 -23.08 -5.09
CA PRO A 120 -12.32 -24.37 -4.91
C PRO A 120 -13.82 -24.30 -5.22
N ILE A 121 -14.38 -25.36 -5.83
CA ILE A 121 -15.74 -25.34 -6.37
C ILE A 121 -16.81 -24.97 -5.34
N VAL A 122 -16.63 -25.38 -4.08
CA VAL A 122 -17.54 -25.08 -2.97
C VAL A 122 -17.54 -23.58 -2.65
N GLU A 123 -16.36 -22.99 -2.49
CA GLU A 123 -16.18 -21.55 -2.24
C GLU A 123 -16.69 -20.71 -3.42
N TYR A 124 -16.38 -21.13 -4.64
CA TYR A 124 -16.88 -20.51 -5.86
C TYR A 124 -18.42 -20.50 -5.92
N GLN A 125 -19.08 -21.64 -5.67
CA GLN A 125 -20.53 -21.72 -5.68
C GLN A 125 -21.14 -20.83 -4.59
N LYS A 126 -20.54 -20.82 -3.40
CA LYS A 126 -20.97 -20.02 -2.27
C LYS A 126 -20.87 -18.52 -2.56
N LEU A 127 -19.73 -18.07 -3.09
CA LEU A 127 -19.49 -16.69 -3.48
C LEU A 127 -20.59 -16.18 -4.42
N PHE A 128 -20.85 -16.88 -5.52
CA PHE A 128 -21.83 -16.41 -6.51
C PHE A 128 -23.28 -16.51 -6.05
N LYS A 129 -23.59 -17.44 -5.13
CA LYS A 129 -24.89 -17.45 -4.46
C LYS A 129 -25.06 -16.18 -3.62
N ILE A 130 -24.08 -15.86 -2.77
CA ILE A 130 -24.11 -14.67 -1.92
C ILE A 130 -24.19 -13.39 -2.77
N LEU A 131 -23.32 -13.21 -3.76
CA LEU A 131 -23.31 -12.00 -4.59
C LEU A 131 -24.65 -11.79 -5.32
N SER A 132 -25.31 -12.88 -5.76
CA SER A 132 -26.62 -12.79 -6.41
C SER A 132 -27.73 -12.37 -5.43
N GLU A 133 -27.68 -12.84 -4.18
CA GLU A 133 -28.64 -12.46 -3.14
C GLU A 133 -28.41 -11.02 -2.64
N VAL A 134 -27.15 -10.60 -2.56
CA VAL A 134 -26.74 -9.26 -2.13
C VAL A 134 -27.05 -8.20 -3.18
N GLU A 135 -27.04 -8.52 -4.48
CA GLU A 135 -27.26 -7.55 -5.56
C GLU A 135 -28.49 -6.69 -5.32
N LYS A 136 -29.62 -7.28 -4.87
CA LYS A 136 -30.84 -6.52 -4.57
C LYS A 136 -30.65 -5.52 -3.42
N ILE A 137 -29.95 -5.93 -2.37
CA ILE A 137 -29.67 -5.08 -1.20
C ILE A 137 -28.73 -3.93 -1.61
N TYR A 138 -27.71 -4.24 -2.42
CA TYR A 138 -26.82 -3.23 -2.99
C TYR A 138 -27.57 -2.24 -3.88
N ASP A 139 -28.51 -2.73 -4.69
CA ASP A 139 -29.31 -1.88 -5.56
C ASP A 139 -30.16 -0.88 -4.77
N ASP A 140 -30.82 -1.37 -3.72
CA ASP A 140 -31.70 -0.57 -2.86
C ASP A 140 -30.93 0.48 -2.03
N ILE A 141 -29.71 0.17 -1.59
CA ILE A 141 -28.96 1.03 -0.66
C ILE A 141 -27.98 1.97 -1.39
N ILE A 142 -27.47 1.54 -2.55
CA ILE A 142 -26.39 2.21 -3.28
C ILE A 142 -26.75 2.47 -4.75
N TRP A 143 -27.02 1.44 -5.54
CA TRP A 143 -27.01 1.59 -7.00
C TRP A 143 -28.06 2.60 -7.49
N ASN A 144 -29.31 2.45 -7.04
CA ASN A 144 -30.43 3.24 -7.53
C ASN A 144 -30.27 4.75 -7.25
N ASP A 145 -29.66 5.10 -6.11
CA ASP A 145 -29.48 6.49 -5.68
C ASP A 145 -28.21 7.14 -6.26
N TYR A 146 -27.16 6.35 -6.52
CA TYR A 146 -25.82 6.88 -6.78
C TYR A 146 -25.24 6.56 -8.16
N GLU A 147 -25.85 5.69 -8.98
CA GLU A 147 -25.34 5.34 -10.32
C GLU A 147 -25.10 6.57 -11.21
N LYS A 148 -26.05 7.52 -11.22
CA LYS A 148 -25.92 8.76 -12.00
C LYS A 148 -24.76 9.62 -11.52
N LYS A 149 -24.59 9.76 -10.20
CA LYS A 149 -23.48 10.51 -9.61
C LYS A 149 -22.14 9.85 -9.93
N LEU A 150 -22.05 8.52 -9.81
CA LEU A 150 -20.87 7.74 -10.16
C LEU A 150 -20.53 7.88 -11.66
N THR A 151 -21.54 7.89 -12.53
CA THR A 151 -21.36 8.14 -13.96
C THR A 151 -20.81 9.55 -14.22
N ASN A 152 -21.27 10.56 -13.49
CA ASN A 152 -20.71 11.90 -13.56
C ASN A 152 -19.25 11.95 -13.09
N GLN A 153 -18.90 11.26 -11.99
CA GLN A 153 -17.51 11.12 -11.52
C GLN A 153 -16.62 10.53 -12.64
N LYS A 154 -17.05 9.41 -13.24
CA LYS A 154 -16.35 8.77 -14.36
C LYS A 154 -16.14 9.73 -15.53
N ASN A 155 -17.19 10.44 -15.94
CA ASN A 155 -17.14 11.33 -17.10
C ASN A 155 -16.18 12.52 -16.88
N ASN A 156 -16.19 13.11 -15.68
CA ASN A 156 -15.27 14.19 -15.33
C ASN A 156 -13.82 13.70 -15.30
N LEU A 157 -13.54 12.53 -14.71
CA LEU A 157 -12.19 11.96 -14.71
C LEU A 157 -11.71 11.56 -16.11
N THR A 158 -12.63 11.13 -16.99
CA THR A 158 -12.32 10.79 -18.39
C THR A 158 -11.74 11.98 -19.17
N THR A 159 -11.98 13.23 -18.72
CA THR A 159 -11.39 14.41 -19.38
C THR A 159 -9.86 14.45 -19.30
N PHE A 160 -9.24 13.84 -18.28
CA PHE A 160 -7.78 13.74 -18.13
C PHE A 160 -7.14 12.65 -18.97
N LYS A 161 -7.94 11.85 -19.69
CA LYS A 161 -7.46 10.68 -20.41
C LYS A 161 -6.29 10.97 -21.34
N LYS A 162 -6.37 12.04 -22.15
CA LYS A 162 -5.30 12.38 -23.10
C LYS A 162 -3.99 12.73 -22.38
N SER A 163 -4.05 13.63 -21.39
CA SER A 163 -2.87 13.99 -20.60
C SER A 163 -2.31 12.78 -19.86
N ASN A 164 -3.17 11.90 -19.34
CA ASN A 164 -2.72 10.72 -18.60
C ASN A 164 -2.01 9.70 -19.48
N VAL A 165 -2.36 9.56 -20.76
CA VAL A 165 -1.59 8.73 -21.70
C VAL A 165 -0.18 9.31 -21.91
N GLU A 166 -0.06 10.62 -22.06
CA GLU A 166 1.24 11.29 -22.21
C GLU A 166 2.09 11.14 -20.93
N ILE A 167 1.46 11.34 -19.77
CA ILE A 167 2.08 11.16 -18.45
C ILE A 167 2.52 9.70 -18.25
N PHE A 168 1.65 8.74 -18.54
CA PHE A 168 1.95 7.31 -18.47
C PHE A 168 3.21 6.98 -19.27
N ASN A 169 3.28 7.39 -20.55
CA ASN A 169 4.45 7.09 -21.38
C ASN A 169 5.75 7.66 -20.80
N ARG A 170 5.68 8.87 -20.22
CA ARG A 170 6.83 9.51 -19.58
C ARG A 170 7.26 8.77 -18.31
N PHE A 171 6.30 8.38 -17.47
CA PHE A 171 6.55 7.65 -16.24
C PHE A 171 7.02 6.23 -16.52
N ASN A 172 6.41 5.52 -17.47
CA ASN A 172 6.77 4.17 -17.90
C ASN A 172 8.26 4.11 -18.28
N LYS A 173 8.72 5.10 -19.07
CA LYS A 173 10.13 5.22 -19.42
C LYS A 173 11.00 5.56 -18.21
N PHE A 174 10.61 6.55 -17.40
CA PHE A 174 11.37 6.95 -16.21
C PHE A 174 11.58 5.78 -15.23
N TYR A 175 10.53 4.99 -14.99
CA TYR A 175 10.58 3.79 -14.15
C TYR A 175 11.33 2.62 -14.78
N ASN A 176 11.65 2.68 -16.08
CA ASN A 176 12.13 1.53 -16.85
C ASN A 176 11.19 0.31 -16.74
N SER A 177 9.89 0.59 -16.79
CA SER A 177 8.86 -0.45 -16.75
C SER A 177 8.72 -1.14 -18.12
N THR A 178 8.38 -2.42 -18.09
CA THR A 178 8.15 -3.24 -19.28
C THR A 178 6.71 -3.17 -19.79
N TRP A 179 5.87 -2.31 -19.21
CA TRP A 179 4.49 -2.17 -19.61
C TRP A 179 4.37 -1.59 -21.02
N THR A 180 3.62 -2.27 -21.88
CA THR A 180 3.37 -1.84 -23.26
C THR A 180 1.96 -1.29 -23.42
N ASN A 181 1.76 -0.42 -24.41
CA ASN A 181 0.46 0.21 -24.67
C ASN A 181 -0.61 -0.75 -25.20
N GLU A 182 -0.29 -2.04 -25.38
CA GLU A 182 -1.23 -3.11 -25.73
C GLU A 182 -2.06 -3.58 -24.52
N ILE A 183 -1.51 -3.42 -23.31
CA ILE A 183 -2.18 -3.76 -22.06
C ILE A 183 -2.83 -2.49 -21.51
N PRO A 184 -4.16 -2.36 -21.50
CA PRO A 184 -4.80 -1.14 -21.05
C PRO A 184 -4.65 -0.96 -19.54
N PHE A 185 -4.46 0.28 -19.10
CA PHE A 185 -4.61 0.67 -17.70
C PHE A 185 -6.08 0.97 -17.42
N GLN A 186 -6.75 0.05 -16.71
CA GLN A 186 -8.17 0.17 -16.40
C GLN A 186 -8.39 0.86 -15.06
N ILE A 187 -9.36 1.76 -14.98
CA ILE A 187 -9.73 2.47 -13.76
C ILE A 187 -11.20 2.18 -13.50
N ALA A 188 -11.46 1.32 -12.52
CA ALA A 188 -12.78 0.89 -12.11
C ALA A 188 -13.25 1.71 -10.90
N LEU A 189 -14.28 2.54 -11.11
CA LEU A 189 -14.84 3.37 -10.06
C LEU A 189 -15.95 2.62 -9.33
N TYR A 190 -15.98 2.76 -8.00
CA TYR A 190 -17.13 2.37 -7.18
C TYR A 190 -17.56 3.55 -6.28
N PRO A 191 -18.86 3.65 -5.94
CA PRO A 191 -19.40 4.81 -5.24
C PRO A 191 -19.18 4.70 -3.74
N ILE A 192 -18.72 5.78 -3.12
CA ILE A 192 -18.77 6.01 -1.67
C ILE A 192 -19.75 7.17 -1.44
N PRO A 193 -20.94 6.93 -0.86
CA PRO A 193 -21.94 7.97 -0.68
C PRO A 193 -21.51 9.20 0.14
N GLY A 194 -21.60 10.39 -0.45
CA GLY A 194 -21.43 11.67 0.25
C GLY A 194 -20.26 12.50 -0.27
N LYS A 195 -19.95 13.59 0.45
CA LYS A 195 -18.97 14.62 0.05
C LYS A 195 -17.63 14.54 0.79
N LYS A 196 -17.59 13.90 1.95
CA LYS A 196 -16.41 13.79 2.80
C LYS A 196 -16.33 12.36 3.34
N GLY A 197 -15.11 11.90 3.60
CA GLY A 197 -14.85 10.56 4.11
C GLY A 197 -13.51 10.05 3.60
N SER A 198 -13.09 8.89 4.10
CA SER A 198 -11.94 8.17 3.59
C SER A 198 -12.28 7.51 2.25
N THR A 199 -11.37 7.60 1.29
CA THR A 199 -11.44 6.83 0.04
C THR A 199 -10.25 5.91 -0.05
N THR A 200 -10.37 4.84 -0.83
CA THR A 200 -9.28 3.92 -1.10
C THR A 200 -9.07 3.79 -2.60
N ALA A 201 -7.83 3.48 -2.99
CA ALA A 201 -7.45 3.15 -4.34
C ALA A 201 -6.52 1.94 -4.25
N THR A 202 -6.83 0.89 -4.98
CA THR A 202 -6.12 -0.40 -4.87
C THR A 202 -5.85 -0.94 -6.27
N PRO A 203 -4.58 -1.14 -6.66
CA PRO A 203 -4.24 -1.77 -7.92
C PRO A 203 -4.36 -3.30 -7.84
N HIS A 204 -4.90 -3.91 -8.89
CA HIS A 204 -4.92 -5.35 -9.15
C HIS A 204 -4.41 -5.60 -10.57
N GLY A 205 -3.10 -5.84 -10.69
CA GLY A 205 -2.44 -5.94 -12.00
C GLY A 205 -2.67 -4.67 -12.83
N ASN A 206 -3.33 -4.82 -13.98
CA ASN A 206 -3.63 -3.69 -14.86
C ASN A 206 -4.92 -2.93 -14.55
N SER A 207 -5.57 -3.24 -13.43
CA SER A 207 -6.85 -2.65 -13.04
C SER A 207 -6.72 -1.92 -11.71
N LEU A 208 -6.87 -0.61 -11.73
CA LEU A 208 -6.99 0.23 -10.54
C LEU A 208 -8.44 0.34 -10.11
N CYS A 209 -8.74 -0.10 -8.89
CA CYS A 209 -10.03 0.08 -8.26
C CYS A 209 -10.01 1.33 -7.40
N ILE A 210 -10.97 2.24 -7.61
CA ILE A 210 -10.98 3.53 -6.89
C ILE A 210 -12.36 3.85 -6.33
N GLY A 211 -12.39 4.09 -5.03
CA GLY A 211 -13.57 4.60 -4.34
C GLY A 211 -13.69 6.10 -4.57
N VAL A 212 -14.81 6.52 -5.15
CA VAL A 212 -15.09 7.94 -5.38
C VAL A 212 -16.24 8.41 -4.50
N LEU A 213 -16.01 9.50 -3.78
CA LEU A 213 -17.06 10.19 -3.05
C LEU A 213 -18.06 10.75 -4.06
N THR A 214 -19.33 10.37 -3.94
CA THR A 214 -20.33 10.63 -4.99
C THR A 214 -20.61 12.12 -5.20
N ASP A 215 -20.37 12.95 -4.18
CA ASP A 215 -20.57 14.40 -4.20
C ASP A 215 -19.25 15.21 -4.19
N ASP A 216 -18.11 14.56 -4.42
CA ASP A 216 -16.81 15.22 -4.54
C ASP A 216 -16.64 15.89 -5.91
N ILE A 217 -15.90 17.00 -5.92
CA ILE A 217 -15.64 17.82 -7.11
C ILE A 217 -14.14 18.08 -7.31
N ASP A 218 -13.26 17.58 -6.43
CA ASP A 218 -11.80 17.69 -6.63
C ASP A 218 -11.29 16.61 -7.61
N TYR A 219 -11.71 16.74 -8.87
CA TYR A 219 -11.34 15.79 -9.92
C TYR A 219 -9.82 15.78 -10.19
N THR A 220 -9.14 16.92 -10.02
CA THR A 220 -7.70 16.96 -10.26
C THR A 220 -6.91 16.30 -9.14
N GLY A 221 -7.28 16.52 -7.87
CA GLY A 221 -6.70 15.76 -6.75
C GLY A 221 -6.95 14.26 -6.92
N ARG A 222 -8.17 13.86 -7.32
CA ARG A 222 -8.49 12.46 -7.62
C ARG A 222 -7.66 11.89 -8.76
N ASN A 223 -7.39 12.68 -9.80
CA ASN A 223 -6.51 12.26 -10.89
C ASN A 223 -5.05 12.11 -10.44
N GLY A 224 -4.58 12.96 -9.52
CA GLY A 224 -3.28 12.80 -8.86
C GLY A 224 -3.16 11.45 -8.16
N VAL A 225 -4.18 11.06 -7.39
CA VAL A 225 -4.25 9.73 -6.74
C VAL A 225 -4.22 8.59 -7.75
N ILE A 226 -4.95 8.69 -8.86
CA ILE A 226 -4.91 7.66 -9.93
C ILE A 226 -3.50 7.49 -10.47
N LEU A 227 -2.79 8.59 -10.70
CA LEU A 227 -1.42 8.57 -11.23
C LEU A 227 -0.40 8.14 -10.18
N HIS A 228 -0.64 8.42 -8.89
CA HIS A 228 0.13 7.87 -7.76
C HIS A 228 0.06 6.34 -7.77
N GLU A 229 -1.14 5.77 -7.82
CA GLU A 229 -1.29 4.30 -7.84
C GLU A 229 -0.71 3.67 -9.12
N MET A 230 -0.84 4.35 -10.26
CA MET A 230 -0.18 3.96 -11.50
C MET A 230 1.34 3.89 -11.36
N CYS A 231 1.95 4.79 -10.58
CA CYS A 231 3.39 4.78 -10.33
C CYS A 231 3.83 3.52 -9.58
N HIS A 232 3.10 3.08 -8.56
CA HIS A 232 3.38 1.80 -7.88
C HIS A 232 3.31 0.61 -8.84
N VAL A 233 2.32 0.62 -9.73
CA VAL A 233 2.15 -0.42 -10.74
C VAL A 233 3.34 -0.43 -11.71
N LEU A 234 3.74 0.73 -12.24
CA LEU A 234 4.92 0.84 -13.10
C LEU A 234 6.21 0.39 -12.39
N TYR A 235 6.33 0.70 -11.11
CA TYR A 235 7.46 0.29 -10.27
C TYR A 235 7.53 -1.23 -10.06
N ASP A 236 6.38 -1.88 -9.94
CA ASP A 236 6.26 -3.34 -9.84
C ASP A 236 6.50 -4.05 -11.18
N GLU A 237 6.14 -3.41 -12.30
CA GLU A 237 6.23 -3.94 -13.66
C GLU A 237 7.56 -3.59 -14.34
N GLN A 238 8.64 -3.51 -13.58
CA GLN A 238 10.02 -3.48 -14.06
C GLN A 238 10.52 -4.90 -14.36
N SER A 239 11.48 -5.05 -15.28
CA SER A 239 12.11 -6.35 -15.52
C SER A 239 12.80 -6.89 -14.26
N LYS A 240 12.89 -8.21 -14.13
CA LYS A 240 13.56 -8.84 -12.98
C LYS A 240 15.02 -8.40 -12.85
N GLU A 241 15.71 -8.18 -13.96
CA GLU A 241 17.09 -7.69 -14.00
C GLU A 241 17.17 -6.28 -13.43
N PHE A 242 16.27 -5.39 -13.84
CA PHE A 242 16.28 -4.01 -13.38
C PHE A 242 15.86 -3.90 -11.91
N GLN A 243 14.89 -4.70 -11.44
CA GLN A 243 14.55 -4.74 -10.02
C GLN A 243 15.73 -5.19 -9.16
N LYS A 244 16.51 -6.19 -9.61
CA LYS A 244 17.74 -6.61 -8.92
C LYS A 244 18.79 -5.52 -8.89
N GLN A 245 18.97 -4.80 -10.01
CA GLN A 245 19.88 -3.63 -10.06
C GLN A 245 19.44 -2.53 -9.10
N LEU A 246 18.14 -2.21 -9.07
CA LEU A 246 17.61 -1.17 -8.21
C LEU A 246 17.80 -1.51 -6.73
N VAL A 247 17.57 -2.76 -6.33
CA VAL A 247 17.87 -3.26 -4.98
C VAL A 247 19.37 -3.14 -4.68
N SER A 248 20.24 -3.49 -5.63
CA SER A 248 21.69 -3.39 -5.45
C SER A 248 22.16 -1.95 -5.28
N TYR A 249 21.54 -0.97 -5.94
CA TYR A 249 21.88 0.45 -5.76
C TYR A 249 21.70 0.93 -4.32
N PHE A 250 20.65 0.50 -3.63
CA PHE A 250 20.47 0.80 -2.21
C PHE A 250 21.44 -0.01 -1.33
N ALA A 251 21.61 -1.31 -1.61
CA ALA A 251 22.47 -2.19 -0.81
C ALA A 251 23.95 -1.81 -0.85
N GLU A 252 24.43 -1.31 -1.99
CA GLU A 252 25.83 -0.90 -2.21
C GLU A 252 26.12 0.52 -1.68
N ASN A 253 25.09 1.31 -1.36
CA ASN A 253 25.27 2.67 -0.87
C ASN A 253 25.67 2.67 0.62
N LYS A 254 26.83 3.27 0.92
CA LYS A 254 27.43 3.28 2.27
C LYS A 254 26.79 4.27 3.26
N SER A 255 25.81 5.06 2.83
CA SER A 255 25.13 6.00 3.71
C SER A 255 24.29 5.26 4.74
N GLN A 256 24.40 5.63 6.01
CA GLN A 256 23.52 5.15 7.09
C GLN A 256 22.03 5.42 6.82
N TYR A 257 21.72 6.33 5.90
CA TYR A 257 20.36 6.67 5.50
C TYR A 257 19.79 5.77 4.40
N SER A 258 20.62 4.92 3.76
CA SER A 258 20.21 4.11 2.60
C SER A 258 19.01 3.20 2.92
N LYS A 259 19.07 2.48 4.05
CA LYS A 259 17.98 1.57 4.47
C LYS A 259 16.65 2.30 4.70
N PHE A 260 16.70 3.51 5.24
CA PHE A 260 15.52 4.32 5.52
C PHE A 260 14.95 4.96 4.25
N ALA A 261 15.81 5.53 3.41
CA ALA A 261 15.41 6.06 2.12
C ALA A 261 14.73 4.97 1.28
N ASN A 262 15.30 3.75 1.22
CA ASN A 262 14.72 2.61 0.52
C ASN A 262 13.31 2.26 1.04
N ALA A 263 13.10 2.29 2.37
CA ALA A 263 11.82 1.97 2.98
C ALA A 263 10.68 2.93 2.61
N TYR A 264 11.00 4.19 2.27
CA TYR A 264 10.05 5.22 1.87
C TYR A 264 10.06 5.55 0.37
N PHE A 265 11.01 5.00 -0.39
CA PHE A 265 11.31 5.43 -1.76
C PHE A 265 10.11 5.28 -2.71
N ASP A 266 9.47 4.12 -2.70
CA ASP A 266 8.33 3.83 -3.59
C ASP A 266 7.17 4.82 -3.38
N GLU A 267 6.73 5.00 -2.13
CA GLU A 267 5.68 5.96 -1.76
C GLU A 267 6.07 7.41 -2.04
N ALA A 268 7.30 7.80 -1.71
CA ALA A 268 7.79 9.16 -1.96
C ALA A 268 7.86 9.44 -3.47
N LEU A 269 8.28 8.47 -4.28
CA LEU A 269 8.38 8.62 -5.72
C LEU A 269 6.99 8.67 -6.38
N ALA A 270 6.07 7.79 -5.99
CA ALA A 270 4.68 7.84 -6.42
C ALA A 270 4.01 9.16 -6.05
N THR A 271 4.23 9.65 -4.83
CA THR A 271 3.73 10.96 -4.36
C THR A 271 4.31 12.10 -5.20
N THR A 272 5.62 12.08 -5.45
CA THR A 272 6.32 13.10 -6.23
C THR A 272 5.79 13.16 -7.66
N LEU A 273 5.54 12.01 -8.27
CA LEU A 273 5.11 11.90 -9.66
C LEU A 273 3.61 12.16 -9.82
N GLY A 274 2.76 11.47 -9.06
CA GLY A 274 1.30 11.57 -9.14
C GLY A 274 0.78 12.88 -8.54
N ASN A 275 1.04 13.12 -7.26
CA ASN A 275 0.46 14.25 -6.53
C ASN A 275 1.24 15.56 -6.77
N GLY A 276 2.54 15.48 -7.04
CA GLY A 276 3.38 16.65 -7.35
C GLY A 276 3.45 16.99 -8.84
N TRP A 277 4.20 16.18 -9.60
CA TRP A 277 4.58 16.49 -10.97
C TRP A 277 3.40 16.45 -11.94
N ALA A 278 2.57 15.42 -11.90
CA ALA A 278 1.41 15.31 -12.77
C ALA A 278 0.36 16.38 -12.45
N TYR A 279 0.12 16.67 -11.17
CA TYR A 279 -0.73 17.79 -10.76
C TYR A 279 -0.25 19.11 -11.37
N LYS A 280 1.05 19.43 -11.28
CA LYS A 280 1.63 20.62 -11.91
C LYS A 280 1.44 20.62 -13.42
N ASN A 281 1.66 19.50 -14.08
CA ASN A 281 1.54 19.42 -15.55
C ASN A 281 0.09 19.59 -16.02
N ILE A 282 -0.89 19.20 -15.20
CA ILE A 282 -2.32 19.34 -15.52
C ILE A 282 -2.81 20.76 -15.18
N ASN A 283 -2.42 21.32 -14.03
CA ASN A 283 -2.93 22.60 -13.53
C ASN A 283 -2.05 23.82 -13.82
N GLY A 284 -0.84 23.63 -14.34
CA GLY A 284 0.15 24.68 -14.58
C GLY A 284 0.89 25.17 -13.33
N LYS A 285 0.53 24.71 -12.13
CA LYS A 285 1.19 25.07 -10.86
C LYS A 285 1.26 23.88 -9.90
N ILE A 286 2.28 23.91 -9.04
CA ILE A 286 2.45 22.93 -7.96
C ILE A 286 1.28 23.05 -6.97
N ASP A 287 0.78 21.93 -6.45
CA ASP A 287 -0.15 21.93 -5.31
C ASP A 287 0.58 22.43 -4.06
N ASP A 288 0.07 23.53 -3.49
CA ASP A 288 0.60 24.17 -2.29
C ASP A 288 0.14 23.47 -1.00
N ARG A 289 -0.90 22.65 -1.09
CA ARG A 289 -1.33 21.74 -0.03
C ARG A 289 -0.36 20.57 0.10
N GLU A 290 -0.46 19.84 1.20
CA GLU A 290 0.27 18.59 1.41
C GLU A 290 -0.01 17.59 0.28
N TRP A 291 1.03 16.93 -0.23
CA TRP A 291 0.87 15.88 -1.24
C TRP A 291 0.56 14.54 -0.59
N TYR A 292 1.00 14.33 0.65
CA TYR A 292 0.73 13.14 1.42
C TYR A 292 0.65 13.45 2.92
N ASN A 293 -0.27 12.80 3.63
CA ASN A 293 -0.47 12.97 5.07
C ASN A 293 0.46 12.04 5.89
N ASP A 294 1.77 12.14 5.65
CA ASP A 294 2.84 11.47 6.39
C ASP A 294 4.11 12.32 6.23
N THR A 295 4.71 12.71 7.35
CA THR A 295 5.83 13.66 7.35
C THR A 295 7.05 13.16 6.56
N TYR A 296 7.31 11.85 6.56
CA TYR A 296 8.45 11.27 5.87
C TYR A 296 8.20 11.14 4.38
N ILE A 297 7.02 10.65 3.99
CA ILE A 297 6.65 10.55 2.57
C ILE A 297 6.57 11.95 1.96
N GLU A 298 5.88 12.89 2.61
CA GLU A 298 5.73 14.28 2.16
C GLU A 298 7.09 14.98 2.05
N GLY A 299 7.89 14.91 3.11
CA GLY A 299 9.19 15.59 3.16
C GLY A 299 10.18 15.00 2.15
N PHE A 300 10.16 13.67 1.96
CA PHE A 300 11.00 13.01 0.96
C PHE A 300 10.54 13.33 -0.46
N ALA A 301 9.24 13.23 -0.73
CA ALA A 301 8.65 13.50 -2.04
C ALA A 301 8.94 14.93 -2.52
N ARG A 302 8.71 15.92 -1.66
CA ARG A 302 9.09 17.32 -1.98
C ARG A 302 10.58 17.50 -2.14
N GLY A 303 11.39 16.80 -1.35
CA GLY A 303 12.85 16.84 -1.44
C GLY A 303 13.37 16.35 -2.79
N ILE A 304 12.84 15.22 -3.29
CA ILE A 304 13.27 14.64 -4.57
C ILE A 304 12.58 15.25 -5.79
N TYR A 305 11.54 16.08 -5.60
CA TYR A 305 10.82 16.69 -6.70
C TYR A 305 11.69 17.38 -7.76
N PRO A 306 12.67 18.26 -7.41
CA PRO A 306 13.53 18.88 -8.41
C PRO A 306 14.38 17.87 -9.19
N LEU A 307 14.84 16.80 -8.51
CA LEU A 307 15.60 15.72 -9.13
C LEU A 307 14.74 14.92 -10.12
N VAL A 308 13.52 14.57 -9.72
CA VAL A 308 12.53 13.89 -10.56
C VAL A 308 12.18 14.75 -11.78
N GLU A 309 11.88 16.03 -11.59
CA GLU A 309 11.55 16.94 -12.68
C GLU A 309 12.70 17.04 -13.69
N ASN A 310 13.95 17.11 -13.22
CA ASN A 310 15.12 17.12 -14.08
C ASN A 310 15.25 15.82 -14.89
N TYR A 311 15.12 14.65 -14.25
CA TYR A 311 15.19 13.36 -14.93
C TYR A 311 14.09 13.19 -15.98
N LEU A 312 12.86 13.62 -15.66
CA LEU A 312 11.76 13.61 -16.60
C LEU A 312 12.01 14.54 -17.79
N ASN A 313 12.59 15.73 -17.58
CA ASN A 313 12.89 16.71 -18.64
C ASN A 313 14.01 16.22 -19.56
N GLU A 314 15.03 15.58 -18.99
CA GLU A 314 16.13 14.96 -19.74
C GLU A 314 15.75 13.59 -20.33
N ASN A 315 14.52 13.13 -20.09
CA ASN A 315 14.01 11.85 -20.58
C ASN A 315 14.88 10.65 -20.13
N LYS A 316 15.39 10.74 -18.89
CA LYS A 316 16.23 9.74 -18.22
C LYS A 316 15.38 8.73 -17.45
N GLN A 317 15.97 7.57 -17.23
CA GLN A 317 15.41 6.52 -16.38
C GLN A 317 16.07 6.57 -15.00
N ILE A 318 15.45 5.94 -14.01
CA ILE A 318 16.08 5.73 -12.70
C ILE A 318 17.40 4.99 -12.91
N ASP A 319 18.48 5.53 -12.33
CA ASP A 319 19.82 4.96 -12.37
C ASP A 319 20.48 5.06 -10.99
N LYS A 320 21.69 4.54 -10.85
CA LYS A 320 22.41 4.57 -9.57
C LYS A 320 22.57 5.99 -9.04
N ASN A 321 22.86 6.96 -9.91
CA ASN A 321 23.03 8.36 -9.51
C ASN A 321 21.73 8.98 -9.00
N PHE A 322 20.58 8.62 -9.58
CA PHE A 322 19.27 9.03 -9.05
C PHE A 322 19.06 8.52 -7.63
N ILE A 323 19.40 7.25 -7.39
CA ILE A 323 19.27 6.61 -6.07
C ILE A 323 20.23 7.23 -5.05
N ASP A 324 21.51 7.37 -5.40
CA ASP A 324 22.52 7.97 -4.51
C ASP A 324 22.11 9.39 -4.08
N LYS A 325 21.64 10.22 -5.01
CA LYS A 325 21.12 11.57 -4.71
C LYS A 325 19.84 11.54 -3.88
N SER A 326 18.95 10.59 -4.15
CA SER A 326 17.72 10.44 -3.36
C SER A 326 18.04 10.08 -1.90
N ILE A 327 19.02 9.21 -1.68
CA ILE A 327 19.51 8.86 -0.32
C ILE A 327 20.13 10.08 0.38
N GLU A 328 20.92 10.87 -0.33
CA GLU A 328 21.49 12.12 0.20
C GLU A 328 20.39 13.11 0.61
N ILE A 329 19.42 13.35 -0.28
CA ILE A 329 18.27 14.22 -0.02
C ILE A 329 17.48 13.75 1.21
N PHE A 330 17.26 12.43 1.34
CA PHE A 330 16.60 11.87 2.51
C PHE A 330 17.39 12.16 3.79
N GLY A 331 18.70 11.91 3.79
CA GLY A 331 19.57 12.16 4.95
C GLY A 331 19.64 13.63 5.36
N LEU A 332 19.68 14.54 4.38
CA LEU A 332 19.62 15.99 4.63
C LEU A 332 18.28 16.43 5.21
N LYS A 333 17.18 15.82 4.75
CA LYS A 333 15.83 16.14 5.21
C LYS A 333 15.53 15.57 6.59
N PHE A 334 16.05 14.39 6.89
CA PHE A 334 15.79 13.62 8.11
C PHE A 334 17.10 13.17 8.76
N PRO A 335 17.94 14.09 9.25
CA PRO A 335 19.26 13.74 9.80
C PRO A 335 19.18 12.80 11.02
N ASN A 336 18.06 12.85 11.76
CA ASN A 336 17.80 12.00 12.93
C ASN A 336 17.03 10.71 12.61
N ALA A 337 16.82 10.39 11.33
CA ALA A 337 16.09 9.19 10.89
C ALA A 337 16.58 7.89 11.53
N ILE A 338 17.88 7.81 11.82
CA ILE A 338 18.52 6.65 12.43
C ILE A 338 18.01 6.35 13.85
N ALA A 339 17.50 7.35 14.57
CA ALA A 339 17.04 7.21 15.96
C ALA A 339 15.53 7.48 16.10
N ASP A 340 14.83 7.76 15.00
CA ASP A 340 13.42 8.14 15.02
C ASP A 340 12.51 6.91 15.13
N TYR A 341 11.74 6.83 16.21
CA TYR A 341 10.85 5.70 16.47
C TYR A 341 9.87 5.44 15.34
N SER A 342 9.30 6.48 14.72
CA SER A 342 8.34 6.32 13.62
C SER A 342 8.99 5.72 12.37
N ILE A 343 10.28 5.97 12.14
CA ILE A 343 11.03 5.34 11.04
C ILE A 343 11.44 3.92 11.42
N LEU A 344 11.99 3.75 12.62
CA LEU A 344 12.55 2.48 13.07
C LEU A 344 11.49 1.39 13.18
N LEU A 345 10.27 1.76 13.58
CA LEU A 345 9.13 0.87 13.71
C LEU A 345 8.36 0.66 12.40
N ASN A 346 8.77 1.27 11.28
CA ASN A 346 8.04 1.12 10.01
C ASN A 346 8.15 -0.29 9.39
N LYS A 347 9.33 -0.90 9.50
CA LYS A 347 9.61 -2.28 9.09
C LYS A 347 10.39 -2.95 10.23
N LEU A 348 9.76 -3.86 10.96
CA LEU A 348 10.34 -4.43 12.18
C LEU A 348 10.04 -5.92 12.37
N TYR A 349 10.88 -6.56 13.18
CA TYR A 349 10.62 -7.87 13.77
C TYR A 349 10.05 -7.68 15.18
N LEU A 350 8.85 -8.23 15.41
CA LEU A 350 8.08 -8.07 16.64
C LEU A 350 8.16 -9.34 17.46
N TYR A 351 8.58 -9.22 18.71
CA TYR A 351 8.65 -10.33 19.65
C TYR A 351 7.80 -10.01 20.87
N TYR A 352 6.94 -10.94 21.27
CA TYR A 352 6.06 -10.79 22.44
C TYR A 352 5.81 -12.16 23.07
N ASP A 353 5.29 -12.18 24.29
CA ASP A 353 5.15 -13.40 25.08
C ASP A 353 3.93 -14.22 24.62
N ASN A 354 2.74 -14.01 25.18
CA ASN A 354 1.57 -14.88 24.95
C ASN A 354 0.32 -14.13 24.45
N GLU A 355 0.42 -12.85 24.13
CA GLU A 355 -0.71 -12.06 23.64
C GLU A 355 -1.10 -12.43 22.21
N ASP A 356 -2.35 -12.15 21.83
CA ASP A 356 -2.69 -12.10 20.40
C ASP A 356 -1.93 -10.94 19.74
N GLU A 357 -1.37 -11.16 18.54
CA GLU A 357 -0.62 -10.12 17.81
C GLU A 357 -1.43 -8.82 17.66
N SER A 358 -2.75 -8.94 17.52
CA SER A 358 -3.66 -7.81 17.40
C SER A 358 -3.71 -6.94 18.66
N GLU A 359 -3.52 -7.50 19.86
CA GLU A 359 -3.51 -6.76 21.12
C GLU A 359 -2.29 -5.84 21.23
N ILE A 360 -1.21 -6.18 20.52
CA ILE A 360 0.03 -5.41 20.44
C ILE A 360 0.01 -4.42 19.27
N THR A 361 -0.35 -4.91 18.08
CA THR A 361 -0.23 -4.12 16.85
C THR A 361 -1.30 -3.04 16.71
N ILE A 362 -2.51 -3.23 17.26
CA ILE A 362 -3.56 -2.19 17.23
C ILE A 362 -3.13 -0.93 18.00
N PRO A 363 -2.67 -1.03 19.27
CA PRO A 363 -2.14 0.14 19.98
C PRO A 363 -0.95 0.81 19.28
N LEU A 364 0.01 0.03 18.76
CA LEU A 364 1.15 0.60 18.03
C LEU A 364 0.72 1.39 16.80
N ARG A 365 -0.24 0.87 16.01
CA ARG A 365 -0.76 1.52 14.80
C ARG A 365 -1.48 2.85 15.06
N LYS A 366 -1.84 3.14 16.32
CA LYS A 366 -2.38 4.45 16.73
C LYS A 366 -1.32 5.55 16.63
N TYR A 367 -0.05 5.21 16.87
CA TYR A 367 1.04 6.18 16.98
C TYR A 367 2.10 6.02 15.89
N PHE A 368 2.30 4.81 15.38
CA PHE A 368 3.35 4.49 14.42
C PHE A 368 2.79 3.80 13.17
N ARG A 369 3.31 4.15 12.00
CA ARG A 369 3.05 3.41 10.77
C ARG A 369 3.81 2.09 10.82
N LEU A 370 3.11 0.96 10.77
CA LEU A 370 3.73 -0.37 10.69
C LEU A 370 3.47 -0.97 9.30
N SER A 371 4.38 -0.75 8.36
CA SER A 371 4.22 -1.23 6.97
C SER A 371 4.59 -2.70 6.81
N ASN A 372 5.54 -3.20 7.59
CA ASN A 372 5.88 -4.63 7.62
C ASN A 372 6.22 -5.06 9.06
N VAL A 373 5.55 -6.11 9.53
CA VAL A 373 5.74 -6.69 10.87
C VAL A 373 5.92 -8.18 10.68
N ASN A 374 7.10 -8.69 11.03
CA ASN A 374 7.34 -10.12 11.16
C ASN A 374 7.29 -10.47 12.65
N SER A 375 6.25 -11.17 13.08
CA SER A 375 6.00 -11.49 14.48
C SER A 375 6.53 -12.88 14.88
N SER A 376 6.91 -13.02 16.16
CA SER A 376 7.39 -14.27 16.74
C SER A 376 7.01 -14.33 18.23
N SER A 377 6.30 -15.38 18.66
CA SER A 377 5.80 -15.52 20.03
C SER A 377 5.57 -16.99 20.40
N PRO A 378 6.01 -17.45 21.59
CA PRO A 378 6.60 -16.66 22.68
C PRO A 378 8.08 -16.30 22.50
N ILE A 379 8.54 -15.23 23.18
CA ILE A 379 9.94 -14.73 23.10
C ILE A 379 10.96 -15.83 23.42
N LEU A 380 10.73 -16.58 24.50
CA LEU A 380 11.66 -17.60 24.98
C LEU A 380 11.58 -18.92 24.21
N HIS A 381 10.72 -19.04 23.21
CA HIS A 381 10.66 -20.24 22.40
C HIS A 381 11.94 -20.37 21.52
N PRO A 382 12.51 -21.58 21.33
CA PRO A 382 13.75 -21.76 20.57
C PRO A 382 13.81 -21.05 19.20
N TYR A 383 12.75 -21.15 18.38
CA TYR A 383 12.72 -20.46 17.08
C TYR A 383 12.73 -18.92 17.20
N SER A 384 12.12 -18.35 18.25
CA SER A 384 12.14 -16.89 18.48
C SER A 384 13.55 -16.44 18.85
N ILE A 385 14.24 -17.22 19.69
CA ILE A 385 15.63 -16.96 20.08
C ILE A 385 16.59 -17.09 18.88
N GLU A 386 16.40 -18.08 18.03
CA GLU A 386 17.14 -18.22 16.77
C GLU A 386 16.93 -16.98 15.88
N ASN A 387 15.67 -16.58 15.67
CA ASN A 387 15.33 -15.38 14.89
C ASN A 387 15.92 -14.09 15.50
N LEU A 388 15.97 -13.95 16.83
CA LEU A 388 16.57 -12.80 17.51
C LEU A 388 18.08 -12.71 17.24
N ASN A 389 18.78 -13.85 17.27
CA ASN A 389 20.22 -13.92 16.99
C ASN A 389 20.55 -13.67 15.50
N GLU A 390 19.77 -14.27 14.61
CA GLU A 390 20.04 -14.23 13.17
C GLU A 390 19.48 -12.99 12.47
N GLY A 391 18.47 -12.35 13.07
CA GLY A 391 17.76 -11.19 12.52
C GLY A 391 18.68 -10.06 12.05
N SER A 392 18.28 -9.44 10.94
CA SER A 392 19.03 -8.38 10.24
C SER A 392 18.26 -7.06 10.11
N GLY A 393 17.13 -6.92 10.82
CA GLY A 393 16.30 -5.73 10.81
C GLY A 393 16.07 -5.18 12.22
N ASN A 394 15.41 -4.03 12.29
CA ASN A 394 15.03 -3.43 13.58
C ASN A 394 14.07 -4.35 14.35
N GLN A 395 14.20 -4.35 15.66
CA GLN A 395 13.48 -5.27 16.54
C GLN A 395 12.70 -4.50 17.60
N LEU A 396 11.45 -4.89 17.80
CA LEU A 396 10.63 -4.47 18.93
C LEU A 396 10.29 -5.69 19.78
N ILE A 397 10.73 -5.70 21.03
CA ILE A 397 10.54 -6.80 21.97
C ILE A 397 9.66 -6.29 23.11
N ILE A 398 8.49 -6.90 23.31
CA ILE A 398 7.54 -6.50 24.34
C ILE A 398 7.44 -7.63 25.36
N ILE A 399 7.90 -7.35 26.56
CA ILE A 399 8.01 -8.31 27.64
C ILE A 399 6.95 -7.97 28.68
N ASN A 400 5.92 -8.80 28.76
CA ASN A 400 4.83 -8.63 29.71
C ASN A 400 4.78 -9.76 30.76
N GLU A 401 5.39 -10.90 30.45
CA GLU A 401 5.47 -12.09 31.28
C GLU A 401 6.93 -12.51 31.46
N ASN A 402 7.22 -13.26 32.52
CA ASN A 402 8.57 -13.82 32.76
C ASN A 402 9.69 -12.77 32.68
N GLN A 403 9.38 -11.51 33.04
CA GLN A 403 10.16 -10.33 32.64
C GLN A 403 11.65 -10.44 32.98
N LYS A 404 11.95 -10.89 34.19
CA LYS A 404 13.33 -11.09 34.65
C LYS A 404 14.06 -12.14 33.83
N SER A 405 13.48 -13.32 33.65
CA SER A 405 14.08 -14.40 32.86
C SER A 405 14.22 -14.05 31.39
N THR A 406 13.25 -13.32 30.82
CA THR A 406 13.33 -12.85 29.43
C THR A 406 14.45 -11.83 29.29
N LEU A 407 14.56 -10.84 30.18
CA LEU A 407 15.66 -9.88 30.18
C LEU A 407 17.03 -10.56 30.35
N ASP A 408 17.15 -11.52 31.27
CA ASP A 408 18.38 -12.27 31.49
C ASP A 408 18.79 -13.04 30.22
N LYS A 409 17.82 -13.63 29.51
CA LYS A 409 18.10 -14.30 28.24
C LYS A 409 18.52 -13.32 27.13
N LEU A 410 17.88 -12.15 27.05
CA LEU A 410 18.23 -11.12 26.07
C LEU A 410 19.64 -10.56 26.30
N LYS A 411 20.14 -10.52 27.54
CA LYS A 411 21.54 -10.13 27.82
C LYS A 411 22.57 -11.09 27.23
N GLU A 412 22.22 -12.36 27.04
CA GLU A 412 23.08 -13.32 26.36
C GLU A 412 23.17 -13.04 24.85
N ILE A 413 22.13 -12.42 24.27
CA ILE A 413 22.01 -12.09 22.85
C ILE A 413 22.59 -10.70 22.57
N TYR A 414 22.30 -9.72 23.43
CA TYR A 414 22.69 -8.32 23.29
C TYR A 414 23.63 -7.92 24.44
N PRO A 415 24.96 -7.91 24.20
CA PRO A 415 25.95 -7.47 25.19
C PRO A 415 25.73 -6.04 25.69
N GLU A 416 25.07 -5.20 24.89
CA GLU A 416 24.68 -3.83 25.23
C GLU A 416 23.79 -3.78 26.48
N LEU A 417 23.06 -4.85 26.80
CA LEU A 417 22.20 -4.94 27.98
C LEU A 417 22.94 -5.32 29.28
N SER A 418 24.26 -5.47 29.26
CA SER A 418 25.04 -5.96 30.41
C SER A 418 24.80 -5.17 31.71
N GLU A 419 24.63 -3.85 31.63
CA GLU A 419 24.35 -2.98 32.78
C GLU A 419 22.84 -2.80 33.09
N ALA A 420 21.95 -3.29 32.22
CA ALA A 420 20.52 -3.16 32.41
C ALA A 420 20.05 -4.06 33.56
N ASN A 421 19.33 -3.52 34.54
CA ASN A 421 18.77 -4.31 35.64
C ASN A 421 17.25 -4.41 35.50
N PHE A 422 16.71 -5.56 35.89
CA PHE A 422 15.26 -5.70 36.00
C PHE A 422 14.74 -4.76 37.10
N GLU A 423 13.76 -3.92 36.75
CA GLU A 423 13.03 -3.07 37.68
C GLU A 423 11.55 -3.40 37.52
N ASN A 424 10.83 -3.58 38.63
CA ASN A 424 9.38 -3.87 38.59
C ASN A 424 8.56 -2.61 38.29
N LYS A 425 8.79 -2.01 37.11
CA LYS A 425 8.12 -0.83 36.57
C LYS A 425 8.31 -0.79 35.05
N PRO A 426 7.54 0.03 34.32
CA PRO A 426 7.72 0.22 32.89
C PRO A 426 9.16 0.60 32.54
N LEU A 427 9.74 -0.07 31.55
CA LEU A 427 11.07 0.27 31.02
C LEU A 427 11.03 0.31 29.49
N ASN A 428 11.64 1.34 28.93
CA ASN A 428 12.00 1.42 27.52
C ASN A 428 13.53 1.36 27.41
N LEU A 429 14.04 0.26 26.85
CA LEU A 429 15.46 0.10 26.52
C LEU A 429 15.61 0.18 25.01
N SER A 430 16.31 1.18 24.51
CA SER A 430 16.53 1.39 23.07
C SER A 430 18.02 1.56 22.79
N PHE A 431 18.56 0.80 21.85
CA PHE A 431 19.98 0.83 21.48
C PHE A 431 20.19 0.29 20.06
N PHE A 432 21.43 0.33 19.57
CA PHE A 432 21.83 -0.38 18.36
C PHE A 432 22.64 -1.62 18.71
N ASP A 433 22.34 -2.74 18.06
CA ASP A 433 23.17 -3.94 18.15
C ASP A 433 24.48 -3.78 17.36
N ASN A 434 25.34 -4.79 17.44
CA ASN A 434 26.60 -4.86 16.69
C ASN A 434 26.44 -4.88 15.15
N LYS A 435 25.23 -5.10 14.62
CA LYS A 435 24.86 -5.07 13.20
C LYS A 435 24.22 -3.72 12.81
N GLU A 436 24.20 -2.73 13.71
CA GLU A 436 23.55 -1.41 13.54
C GLU A 436 22.02 -1.47 13.34
N ASN A 437 21.36 -2.53 13.82
CA ASN A 437 19.91 -2.60 13.92
C ASN A 437 19.44 -1.94 15.20
N ALA A 438 18.34 -1.19 15.13
CA ALA A 438 17.72 -0.68 16.35
C ALA A 438 17.02 -1.83 17.08
N VAL A 439 17.33 -1.98 18.37
CA VAL A 439 16.66 -2.92 19.29
C VAL A 439 15.93 -2.09 20.33
N ILE A 440 14.61 -2.25 20.38
CA ILE A 440 13.71 -1.54 21.31
C ILE A 440 13.03 -2.60 22.17
N ILE A 441 13.22 -2.54 23.48
CA ILE A 441 12.66 -3.46 24.46
C ILE A 441 11.73 -2.69 25.38
N LEU A 442 10.47 -3.09 25.42
CA LEU A 442 9.45 -2.56 26.31
C LEU A 442 9.13 -3.61 27.37
N ILE A 443 9.46 -3.31 28.63
CA ILE A 443 9.08 -4.15 29.77
C ILE A 443 7.89 -3.49 30.46
N VAL A 444 6.77 -4.20 30.54
CA VAL A 444 5.48 -3.65 30.99
C VAL A 444 4.75 -4.67 31.85
N ASN A 445 3.97 -4.24 32.83
CA ASN A 445 3.18 -5.13 33.70
C ASN A 445 1.74 -5.30 33.22
N ASN A 446 1.26 -4.40 32.36
CA ASN A 446 -0.11 -4.37 31.88
C ASN A 446 -0.23 -3.54 30.60
N LYS A 447 -1.38 -3.65 29.94
CA LYS A 447 -1.70 -2.93 28.70
C LYS A 447 -1.64 -1.40 28.82
N MET A 448 -2.02 -0.85 29.98
CA MET A 448 -1.99 0.61 30.19
C MET A 448 -0.55 1.13 30.19
N GLU A 449 0.37 0.41 30.84
CA GLU A 449 1.79 0.73 30.82
C GLU A 449 2.39 0.64 29.41
N PHE A 450 2.02 -0.39 28.63
CA PHE A 450 2.39 -0.50 27.23
C PHE A 450 1.92 0.70 26.40
N GLU A 451 0.63 1.04 26.48
CA GLU A 451 0.06 2.18 25.77
C GLU A 451 0.70 3.51 26.15
N ASN A 452 1.06 3.69 27.43
CA ASN A 452 1.75 4.88 27.90
C ASN A 452 3.19 4.98 27.34
N LEU A 453 3.95 3.88 27.32
CA LEU A 453 5.31 3.88 26.77
C LEU A 453 5.31 4.19 25.27
N ILE A 454 4.43 3.59 24.49
CA ILE A 454 4.37 3.85 23.04
C ILE A 454 3.91 5.29 22.74
N GLU A 455 3.02 5.85 23.56
CA GLU A 455 2.64 7.26 23.46
C GLU A 455 3.82 8.19 23.79
N GLN A 456 4.60 7.85 24.82
CA GLN A 456 5.80 8.58 25.19
C GLN A 456 6.86 8.53 24.08
N MET A 457 7.14 7.35 23.51
CA MET A 457 8.04 7.19 22.37
C MET A 457 7.62 8.09 21.20
N ASN A 458 6.32 8.17 20.91
CA ASN A 458 5.80 9.05 19.85
C ASN A 458 5.97 10.54 20.17
N LYS A 459 5.86 10.94 21.45
CA LYS A 459 6.09 12.33 21.88
C LYS A 459 7.57 12.71 21.82
N GLU A 460 8.45 11.83 22.26
CA GLU A 460 9.90 12.04 22.28
C GLU A 460 10.50 11.98 20.87
N LYS A 461 9.86 11.22 19.97
CA LYS A 461 10.22 10.96 18.57
C LYS A 461 11.52 10.21 18.37
N TYR A 462 12.57 10.56 19.12
CA TYR A 462 13.91 10.02 18.99
C TYR A 462 14.34 9.37 20.29
N PHE A 463 15.00 8.22 20.20
CA PHE A 463 15.71 7.68 21.37
C PHE A 463 17.12 8.26 21.48
N ASP A 464 17.60 8.43 22.71
CA ASP A 464 18.93 8.94 23.00
C ASP A 464 19.96 7.84 22.76
N LYS A 465 20.70 7.95 21.66
CA LYS A 465 21.73 6.98 21.25
C LYS A 465 22.88 6.83 22.26
N THR A 466 23.00 7.74 23.23
CA THR A 466 24.03 7.67 24.28
C THR A 466 23.58 6.90 25.52
N LYS A 467 22.31 6.47 25.57
CA LYS A 467 21.71 5.77 26.71
C LYS A 467 20.97 4.54 26.21
N ILE A 468 21.01 3.48 27.00
CA ILE A 468 20.18 2.29 26.75
C ILE A 468 18.77 2.55 27.31
N LYS A 469 18.70 2.95 28.58
CA LYS A 469 17.44 3.28 29.23
C LYS A 469 16.95 4.65 28.78
N GLN A 470 15.78 4.67 28.16
CA GLN A 470 15.07 5.87 27.76
C GLN A 470 14.21 6.35 28.93
N ASN A 471 14.03 7.66 29.04
CA ASN A 471 13.25 8.27 30.12
C ASN A 471 11.76 8.16 29.85
#